data_AF-A0A7J2JFK0-F1
#
_entry.id   AF-A0A7J2JFK0-F1
#
_cell.length_a   1.000
_cell.length_b   1.000
_cell.length_c   1.000
_cell.angle_alpha   90.00
_cell.angle_beta   90.00
_cell.angle_gamma   90.00
#
_symmetry.space_group_name_H-M   'P 1'
#
loop_
_entity.id
_entity.type
_entity.pdbx_description
1 polymer ?
#
loop_
_entity_poly.entity_id
_entity_poly.type
_entity_poly.pdbx_seq_one_letter_code
_entity_poly.pdbx_strand_id
1 'polypeptide(L)'
;MSGRQIVVGVDIVALSPQSSRQPRFAAVILDGNNVVERFSEISLRRLLRLLKAVKPSMIAVDNIYELAPNSKSLLKFIHLLPKRIKLVQVTGSPKTGFQSLEGLAAKHGIFSGGKLSPLQAAEAAARLASMGIGFEVCVYEEETRIAVSRGRSVGSGGMSQARYQRSLQTLILRATREIESRLRAKGFDYDLVYRRTVHGLEGSTFIVYASRDKLHGVVRPAKGHDLRITITPVFKREIEFKPLSSIPPAKKHLHYLIVGVDPGMVTGLAALDLNGRLVLLTSGRGLSRGRISRILAEHGYPLVVASDVHPPPELVAKLGSMHDAVVYTPGRLLTTSEKQELVHEFCEKHEGVQVEDSHQRDALAAAIKAYNSFKSKLEQCEAHVRETGLKLPLDEIKALV
;
A
#
# COMPACT_ATOMS: atom_id res chain seq x y z
N MET A 1 -21.68 10.75 -21.23
CA MET A 1 -21.09 12.11 -21.21
C MET A 1 -19.76 12.02 -20.46
N SER A 2 -18.64 11.95 -21.18
CA SER A 2 -17.32 11.85 -20.54
C SER A 2 -17.02 13.19 -19.86
N GLY A 3 -16.76 13.16 -18.55
CA GLY A 3 -16.40 14.35 -17.80
C GLY A 3 -15.20 15.04 -18.43
N ARG A 4 -15.22 16.38 -18.45
CA ARG A 4 -14.15 17.22 -18.99
C ARG A 4 -12.81 16.83 -18.36
N GLN A 5 -11.95 16.16 -19.12
CA GLN A 5 -10.69 15.61 -18.63
C GLN A 5 -9.54 16.49 -19.11
N ILE A 6 -9.00 17.29 -18.18
CA ILE A 6 -7.82 18.11 -18.44
C ILE A 6 -6.57 17.31 -18.06
N VAL A 7 -5.61 17.23 -18.98
CA VAL A 7 -4.32 16.54 -18.79
C VAL A 7 -3.19 17.52 -19.11
N VAL A 8 -2.14 17.51 -18.30
CA VAL A 8 -0.94 18.32 -18.57
C VAL A 8 0.23 17.38 -18.84
N GLY A 9 0.79 17.43 -20.03
CA GLY A 9 2.05 16.76 -20.34
C GLY A 9 3.24 17.63 -19.99
N VAL A 10 4.31 17.03 -19.49
CA VAL A 10 5.54 17.72 -19.09
C VAL A 10 6.76 16.93 -19.54
N ASP A 11 7.78 17.65 -20.00
CA ASP A 11 9.09 17.10 -20.43
C ASP A 11 10.22 18.06 -20.04
N ILE A 12 11.45 17.58 -19.85
CA ILE A 12 12.61 18.46 -19.58
C ILE A 12 13.24 19.01 -20.87
N VAL A 13 13.45 20.33 -20.90
CA VAL A 13 14.04 21.02 -22.06
C VAL A 13 15.58 20.92 -22.06
N ALA A 14 16.22 20.90 -20.89
CA ALA A 14 17.65 20.61 -20.73
C ALA A 14 18.08 20.49 -19.24
N LEU A 15 18.98 19.54 -18.97
CA LEU A 15 19.96 19.59 -17.87
C LEU A 15 21.35 19.60 -18.53
N SER A 16 22.06 20.73 -18.53
CA SER A 16 23.52 20.65 -18.75
C SER A 16 24.12 20.05 -17.48
N PRO A 17 24.84 18.92 -17.54
CA PRO A 17 25.41 18.24 -16.36
C PRO A 17 26.34 19.12 -15.51
N GLN A 18 26.82 20.23 -16.09
CA GLN A 18 27.76 21.18 -15.48
C GLN A 18 27.13 22.51 -15.04
N SER A 19 25.81 22.71 -15.23
CA SER A 19 25.19 24.02 -14.91
C SER A 19 24.42 23.99 -13.59
N SER A 20 24.65 25.02 -12.77
CA SER A 20 23.87 25.33 -11.56
C SER A 20 22.46 25.87 -11.84
N ARG A 21 22.02 25.89 -13.11
CA ARG A 21 20.71 26.42 -13.50
C ARG A 21 19.60 25.44 -13.13
N GLN A 22 18.52 26.00 -12.59
CA GLN A 22 17.31 25.24 -12.27
C GLN A 22 16.70 24.60 -13.53
N PRO A 23 16.17 23.37 -13.44
CA PRO A 23 15.60 22.66 -14.57
C PRO A 23 14.43 23.44 -15.18
N ARG A 24 14.31 23.35 -16.51
CA ARG A 24 13.28 23.97 -17.32
C ARG A 24 12.45 22.90 -17.99
N PHE A 25 11.14 23.17 -18.07
CA PHE A 25 10.16 22.20 -18.52
C PHE A 25 9.42 22.73 -19.74
N ALA A 26 9.13 21.84 -20.69
CA ALA A 26 8.08 22.04 -21.67
C ALA A 26 6.78 21.53 -21.05
N ALA A 27 5.66 22.20 -21.32
CA ALA A 27 4.36 21.76 -20.84
C ALA A 27 3.28 21.98 -21.89
N VAL A 28 2.35 21.04 -21.97
CA VAL A 28 1.20 21.11 -22.89
C VAL A 28 -0.08 20.79 -22.12
N ILE A 29 -1.08 21.66 -22.24
CA ILE A 29 -2.39 21.47 -21.62
C ILE A 29 -3.34 20.91 -22.67
N LEU A 30 -3.93 19.75 -22.38
CA LEU A 30 -5.01 19.13 -23.14
C LEU A 30 -6.34 19.25 -22.41
N ASP A 31 -7.40 19.55 -23.15
CA ASP A 31 -8.80 19.38 -22.73
C ASP A 31 -9.46 18.39 -23.70
N GLY A 32 -9.62 17.13 -23.25
CA GLY A 32 -9.92 16.01 -24.15
C GLY A 32 -8.80 15.82 -25.18
N ASN A 33 -9.14 15.92 -26.47
CA ASN A 33 -8.17 15.79 -27.58
C ASN A 33 -7.57 17.12 -28.04
N ASN A 34 -8.08 18.24 -27.52
CA ASN A 34 -7.71 19.58 -27.97
C ASN A 34 -6.56 20.14 -27.14
N VAL A 35 -5.55 20.68 -27.82
CA VAL A 35 -4.47 21.40 -27.15
C VAL A 35 -4.94 22.81 -26.84
N VAL A 36 -5.01 23.13 -25.55
CA VAL A 36 -5.44 24.44 -25.05
C VAL A 36 -4.28 25.42 -25.05
N GLU A 37 -3.12 24.98 -24.57
CA GLU A 37 -1.96 25.86 -24.41
C GLU A 37 -0.65 25.05 -24.47
N ARG A 38 0.40 25.70 -24.98
CA ARG A 38 1.74 25.14 -25.11
C ARG A 38 2.76 26.08 -24.48
N PHE A 39 3.68 25.51 -23.74
CA PHE A 39 4.77 26.21 -23.08
C PHE A 39 6.09 25.55 -23.47
N SER A 40 6.90 26.22 -24.27
CA SER A 40 8.21 25.71 -24.69
C SER A 40 9.21 25.65 -23.54
N GLU A 41 9.18 26.62 -22.63
CA GLU A 41 10.13 26.68 -21.51
C GLU A 41 9.56 27.38 -20.27
N ILE A 42 9.33 26.64 -19.19
CA ILE A 42 8.84 27.16 -17.91
C ILE A 42 9.65 26.63 -16.72
N SER A 43 9.74 27.43 -15.67
CA SER A 43 10.35 27.00 -14.41
C SER A 43 9.39 26.13 -13.59
N LEU A 44 9.93 25.32 -12.68
CA LEU A 44 9.14 24.53 -11.73
C LEU A 44 8.09 25.38 -10.98
N ARG A 45 8.47 26.60 -10.57
CA ARG A 45 7.55 27.53 -9.88
C ARG A 45 6.39 27.96 -10.77
N ARG A 46 6.61 28.17 -12.06
CA ARG A 46 5.56 28.52 -13.03
C ARG A 46 4.68 27.31 -13.33
N LEU A 47 5.27 26.13 -13.50
CA LEU A 47 4.54 24.87 -13.65
C LEU A 47 3.59 24.62 -12.46
N LEU A 48 4.09 24.71 -11.22
CA LEU A 48 3.24 24.54 -10.03
C LEU A 48 2.10 25.56 -9.92
N ARG A 49 2.31 26.81 -10.38
CA ARG A 49 1.23 27.82 -10.45
C ARG A 49 0.19 27.46 -11.51
N LEU A 50 0.63 27.02 -12.67
CA LEU A 50 -0.24 26.55 -13.75
C LEU A 50 -1.11 25.38 -13.28
N LEU A 51 -0.50 24.36 -12.67
CA LEU A 51 -1.22 23.19 -12.17
C LEU A 51 -2.26 23.54 -11.10
N LYS A 52 -1.99 24.54 -10.25
CA LYS A 52 -2.96 25.05 -9.26
C LYS A 52 -4.12 25.81 -9.90
N ALA A 53 -3.87 26.55 -10.98
CA ALA A 53 -4.90 27.31 -11.69
C ALA A 53 -5.79 26.39 -12.54
N VAL A 54 -5.16 25.53 -13.33
CA VAL A 54 -5.81 24.62 -14.30
C VAL A 54 -6.49 23.45 -13.60
N LYS A 55 -5.94 22.98 -12.47
CA LYS A 55 -6.43 21.80 -11.72
C LYS A 55 -6.66 20.57 -12.62
N PRO A 56 -5.63 20.11 -13.37
CA PRO A 56 -5.79 18.98 -14.25
C PRO A 56 -6.09 17.69 -13.46
N SER A 57 -6.71 16.73 -14.13
CA SER A 57 -6.91 15.39 -13.58
C SER A 57 -5.59 14.61 -13.49
N MET A 58 -4.68 14.84 -14.43
CA MET A 58 -3.42 14.10 -14.58
C MET A 58 -2.28 15.01 -15.02
N ILE A 59 -1.08 14.69 -14.57
CA ILE A 59 0.19 15.14 -15.14
C ILE A 59 0.85 13.91 -15.78
N ALA A 60 1.17 14.00 -17.07
CA ALA A 60 1.80 12.93 -17.81
C ALA A 60 3.26 13.27 -18.10
N VAL A 61 4.14 12.30 -17.88
CA VAL A 61 5.57 12.38 -18.19
C VAL A 61 6.04 11.10 -18.87
N ASP A 62 7.13 11.21 -19.60
CA ASP A 62 7.83 10.07 -20.18
C ASP A 62 8.57 9.27 -19.08
N ASN A 63 9.25 9.95 -18.16
CA ASN A 63 10.05 9.39 -17.09
C ASN A 63 9.94 10.28 -15.84
N ILE A 64 9.46 9.71 -14.74
CA ILE A 64 9.29 10.42 -13.46
C ILE A 64 10.59 11.03 -12.91
N TYR A 65 11.75 10.47 -13.28
CA TYR A 65 13.04 10.94 -12.79
C TYR A 65 13.50 12.24 -13.47
N GLU A 66 12.84 12.64 -14.55
CA GLU A 66 13.00 13.98 -15.11
C GLU A 66 12.46 15.03 -14.14
N LEU A 67 11.25 14.84 -13.60
CA LEU A 67 10.68 15.77 -12.63
C LEU A 67 11.49 15.84 -11.33
N ALA A 68 12.11 14.72 -10.96
CA ALA A 68 12.91 14.64 -9.75
C ALA A 68 13.97 13.52 -9.84
N PRO A 69 15.26 13.83 -9.59
CA PRO A 69 16.37 12.91 -9.88
C PRO A 69 16.42 11.66 -8.98
N ASN A 70 15.62 11.59 -7.92
CA ASN A 70 15.55 10.43 -7.03
C ASN A 70 14.20 10.35 -6.30
N SER A 71 13.91 9.20 -5.70
CA SER A 71 12.65 8.92 -5.02
C SER A 71 12.32 9.93 -3.92
N LYS A 72 13.32 10.42 -3.16
CA LYS A 72 13.11 11.42 -2.10
C LYS A 72 12.68 12.78 -2.68
N SER A 73 13.32 13.21 -3.76
CA SER A 73 12.95 14.44 -4.47
C SER A 73 11.60 14.31 -5.17
N LEU A 74 11.28 13.12 -5.70
CA LEU A 74 9.99 12.85 -6.31
C LEU A 74 8.86 12.92 -5.29
N LEU A 75 9.05 12.34 -4.10
CA LEU A 75 8.11 12.49 -2.99
C LEU A 75 7.88 13.95 -2.63
N LYS A 76 8.95 14.78 -2.57
CA LYS A 76 8.81 16.21 -2.32
C LYS A 76 8.02 16.91 -3.42
N PHE A 77 8.28 16.58 -4.68
CA PHE A 77 7.55 17.14 -5.82
C PHE A 77 6.06 16.80 -5.74
N ILE A 78 5.72 15.52 -5.50
CA ILE A 78 4.33 15.07 -5.37
C ILE A 78 3.60 15.79 -4.23
N HIS A 79 4.26 16.08 -3.10
CA HIS A 79 3.65 16.88 -2.02
C HIS A 79 3.33 18.33 -2.40
N LEU A 80 4.04 18.89 -3.38
CA LEU A 80 3.77 20.24 -3.87
C LEU A 80 2.59 20.27 -4.83
N LEU A 81 2.25 19.13 -5.43
CA LEU A 81 1.09 19.00 -6.31
C LEU A 81 -0.21 19.13 -5.51
N PRO A 82 -1.25 19.76 -6.08
CA PRO A 82 -2.60 19.61 -5.59
C PRO A 82 -3.01 18.14 -5.50
N LYS A 83 -3.57 17.72 -4.36
CA LYS A 83 -3.79 16.29 -4.01
C LYS A 83 -4.63 15.47 -4.99
N ARG A 84 -5.46 16.10 -5.80
CA ARG A 84 -6.33 15.42 -6.76
C ARG A 84 -5.64 15.07 -8.08
N ILE A 85 -4.44 15.60 -8.31
CA ILE A 85 -3.71 15.39 -9.55
C ILE A 85 -2.98 14.05 -9.48
N LYS A 86 -3.22 13.18 -10.46
CA LYS A 86 -2.47 11.94 -10.63
C LYS A 86 -1.20 12.19 -11.42
N LEU A 87 -0.06 11.67 -10.97
CA LEU A 87 1.16 11.63 -11.77
C LEU A 87 1.18 10.34 -12.58
N VAL A 88 1.41 10.44 -13.89
CA VAL A 88 1.34 9.33 -14.84
C VAL A 88 2.65 9.22 -15.60
N GLN A 89 3.21 8.01 -15.65
CA GLN A 89 4.31 7.66 -16.54
C GLN A 89 3.78 6.87 -17.74
N VAL A 90 3.98 7.37 -18.95
CA VAL A 90 3.40 6.75 -20.16
C VAL A 90 4.25 5.62 -20.74
N THR A 91 5.55 5.60 -20.46
CA THR A 91 6.55 4.71 -21.09
C THR A 91 6.65 3.32 -20.47
N GLY A 92 5.82 2.98 -19.48
CA GLY A 92 5.85 1.66 -18.84
C GLY A 92 6.19 1.70 -17.36
N SER A 93 6.60 0.54 -16.84
CA SER A 93 6.92 0.35 -15.42
C SER A 93 8.02 -0.72 -15.24
N PRO A 94 8.73 -0.76 -14.09
CA PRO A 94 9.72 -1.80 -13.83
C PRO A 94 9.15 -3.24 -13.92
N LYS A 95 7.87 -3.44 -13.60
CA LYS A 95 7.23 -4.76 -13.63
C LYS A 95 6.84 -5.21 -15.04
N THR A 96 6.46 -4.28 -15.91
CA THR A 96 5.96 -4.57 -17.28
C THR A 96 7.00 -4.33 -18.37
N GLY A 97 8.14 -3.74 -18.02
CA GLY A 97 9.13 -3.23 -18.98
C GLY A 97 8.80 -1.81 -19.46
N PHE A 98 9.79 -1.20 -20.09
CA PHE A 98 9.74 0.16 -20.63
C PHE A 98 9.70 0.14 -22.16
N GLN A 99 8.99 1.11 -22.74
CA GLN A 99 8.89 1.36 -24.18
C GLN A 99 9.26 2.82 -24.45
N SER A 100 9.89 3.12 -25.59
CA SER A 100 10.20 4.50 -25.95
C SER A 100 8.92 5.32 -26.16
N LEU A 101 8.98 6.60 -25.80
CA LEU A 101 7.86 7.52 -26.01
C LEU A 101 7.54 7.65 -27.50
N GLU A 102 8.56 7.71 -28.36
CA GLU A 102 8.43 7.75 -29.82
C GLU A 102 7.71 6.52 -30.35
N GLY A 103 8.06 5.33 -29.85
CA GLY A 103 7.43 4.08 -30.28
C GLY A 103 5.96 4.01 -29.88
N LEU A 104 5.63 4.44 -28.66
CA LEU A 104 4.25 4.55 -28.21
C LEU A 104 3.47 5.61 -28.99
N ALA A 105 4.06 6.79 -29.22
CA ALA A 105 3.42 7.85 -29.98
C ALA A 105 3.14 7.42 -31.43
N ALA A 106 4.07 6.71 -32.07
CA ALA A 106 3.89 6.16 -33.41
C ALA A 106 2.80 5.09 -33.46
N LYS A 107 2.83 4.14 -32.50
CA LYS A 107 1.82 3.07 -32.39
C LYS A 107 0.39 3.61 -32.27
N HIS A 108 0.22 4.76 -31.60
CA HIS A 108 -1.07 5.38 -31.37
C HIS A 108 -1.39 6.52 -32.34
N GLY A 109 -0.64 6.68 -33.44
CA GLY A 109 -0.90 7.67 -34.49
C GLY A 109 -0.74 9.13 -34.03
N ILE A 110 0.02 9.37 -32.95
CA ILE A 110 0.26 10.70 -32.39
C ILE A 110 1.43 11.38 -33.08
N PHE A 111 2.45 10.60 -33.49
CA PHE A 111 3.67 11.13 -34.08
C PHE A 111 4.24 10.18 -35.15
N SER A 112 4.70 10.75 -36.26
CA SER A 112 5.12 9.99 -37.45
C SER A 112 6.65 10.02 -37.58
N GLY A 113 7.35 9.34 -36.68
CA GLY A 113 8.79 9.04 -36.79
C GLY A 113 9.76 10.20 -36.51
N GLY A 114 10.95 9.86 -36.01
CA GLY A 114 12.01 10.81 -35.63
C GLY A 114 12.11 11.04 -34.11
N LYS A 115 13.00 11.95 -33.70
CA LYS A 115 13.19 12.32 -32.30
C LYS A 115 12.19 13.41 -31.90
N LEU A 116 11.51 13.24 -30.78
CA LEU A 116 10.58 14.24 -30.26
C LEU A 116 11.37 15.44 -29.69
N SER A 117 10.96 16.66 -30.05
CA SER A 117 11.34 17.84 -29.26
C SER A 117 10.66 17.82 -27.89
N PRO A 118 11.16 18.54 -26.87
CA PRO A 118 10.55 18.53 -25.55
C PRO A 118 9.06 18.90 -25.53
N LEU A 119 8.66 19.84 -26.40
CA LEU A 119 7.26 20.22 -26.52
C LEU A 119 6.40 19.12 -27.17
N GLN A 120 6.95 18.41 -28.16
CA GLN A 120 6.27 17.26 -28.77
C GLN A 120 6.22 16.06 -27.83
N ALA A 121 7.26 15.83 -27.03
CA ALA A 121 7.29 14.80 -26.00
C ALA A 121 6.22 15.06 -24.93
N ALA A 122 6.14 16.31 -24.43
CA ALA A 122 5.08 16.73 -23.52
C ALA A 122 3.68 16.53 -24.14
N GLU A 123 3.46 16.92 -25.40
CA GLU A 123 2.17 16.70 -26.07
C GLU A 123 1.85 15.20 -26.22
N ALA A 124 2.83 14.39 -26.64
CA ALA A 124 2.66 12.96 -26.81
C ALA A 124 2.32 12.26 -25.49
N ALA A 125 3.02 12.59 -24.40
CA ALA A 125 2.74 12.06 -23.08
C ALA A 125 1.32 12.44 -22.61
N ALA A 126 0.90 13.69 -22.82
CA ALA A 126 -0.45 14.13 -22.47
C ALA A 126 -1.52 13.33 -23.24
N ARG A 127 -1.33 13.13 -24.55
CA ARG A 127 -2.27 12.41 -25.42
C ARG A 127 -2.35 10.92 -25.06
N LEU A 128 -1.22 10.28 -24.80
CA LEU A 128 -1.20 8.87 -24.37
C LEU A 128 -1.94 8.71 -23.04
N ALA A 129 -1.68 9.58 -22.05
CA ALA A 129 -2.36 9.54 -20.77
C ALA A 129 -3.87 9.80 -20.90
N SER A 130 -4.32 10.71 -21.78
CA SER A 130 -5.74 10.93 -22.03
C SER A 130 -6.42 9.74 -22.70
N MET A 131 -5.68 8.92 -23.44
CA MET A 131 -6.14 7.63 -23.99
C MET A 131 -6.14 6.49 -22.95
N GLY A 132 -5.74 6.76 -21.70
CA GLY A 132 -5.62 5.75 -20.65
C GLY A 132 -4.36 4.88 -20.76
N ILE A 133 -3.36 5.32 -21.52
CA ILE A 133 -2.09 4.61 -21.67
C ILE A 133 -1.09 5.15 -20.65
N GLY A 134 -0.46 4.24 -19.92
CA GLY A 134 0.53 4.56 -18.90
C GLY A 134 0.13 4.06 -17.52
N PHE A 135 0.93 4.46 -16.54
CA PHE A 135 0.84 3.99 -15.16
C PHE A 135 0.75 5.18 -14.20
N GLU A 136 -0.27 5.18 -13.34
CA GLU A 136 -0.34 6.06 -12.19
C GLU A 136 0.78 5.74 -11.20
N VAL A 137 1.51 6.76 -10.80
CA VAL A 137 2.65 6.69 -9.90
C VAL A 137 2.13 6.85 -8.47
N CYS A 138 1.86 5.73 -7.81
CA CYS A 138 1.34 5.69 -6.46
C CYS A 138 2.49 5.68 -5.44
N VAL A 139 2.56 6.73 -4.62
CA VAL A 139 3.58 6.88 -3.55
C VAL A 139 3.02 6.82 -2.13
N TYR A 140 1.70 6.97 -2.01
CA TYR A 140 0.98 6.90 -0.75
C TYR A 140 0.31 5.52 -0.63
N GLU A 141 0.28 5.00 0.58
CA GLU A 141 -0.64 3.93 0.94
C GLU A 141 -2.05 4.52 1.09
N GLU A 142 -3.08 3.69 0.95
CA GLU A 142 -4.47 4.03 1.33
C GLU A 142 -4.65 4.02 2.87
N GLU A 143 -3.63 4.50 3.58
CA GLU A 143 -3.53 4.52 5.03
C GLU A 143 -3.11 5.91 5.51
N THR A 144 -3.67 6.34 6.63
CA THR A 144 -3.32 7.60 7.28
C THR A 144 -2.93 7.34 8.72
N ARG A 145 -1.75 7.85 9.11
CA ARG A 145 -1.28 7.83 10.49
C ARG A 145 -1.78 9.06 11.23
N ILE A 146 -2.47 8.85 12.36
CA ILE A 146 -2.81 9.91 13.32
C ILE A 146 -1.99 9.68 14.59
N ALA A 147 -1.02 10.54 14.84
CA ALA A 147 -0.17 10.46 16.03
C ALA A 147 -0.61 11.51 17.06
N VAL A 148 -0.92 11.04 18.27
CA VAL A 148 -1.17 11.87 19.44
C VAL A 148 0.06 11.79 20.33
N SER A 149 0.72 12.92 20.56
CA SER A 149 1.93 12.99 21.37
C SER A 149 1.90 14.20 22.29
N ARG A 150 2.82 14.22 23.26
CA ARG A 150 3.10 15.43 24.05
C ARG A 150 3.58 16.56 23.13
N GLY A 151 3.24 17.80 23.49
CA GLY A 151 3.72 19.01 22.81
C GLY A 151 5.16 19.36 23.17
N ARG A 152 5.64 18.89 24.34
CA ARG A 152 6.97 19.15 24.92
C ARG A 152 7.63 17.88 25.45
N SER A 153 8.97 17.89 25.46
CA SER A 153 9.78 16.97 26.25
C SER A 153 9.78 17.44 27.71
N VAL A 154 9.61 16.52 28.66
CA VAL A 154 9.68 16.87 30.09
C VAL A 154 11.15 17.01 30.46
N GLY A 155 11.58 18.19 30.91
CA GLY A 155 12.96 18.42 31.40
C GLY A 155 13.24 17.66 32.70
N SER A 156 14.50 17.66 33.15
CA SER A 156 14.94 16.98 34.39
C SER A 156 14.69 17.84 35.64
N GLY A 157 13.75 17.43 36.50
CA GLY A 157 13.67 17.85 37.90
C GLY A 157 12.61 18.89 38.26
N GLY A 158 11.97 18.69 39.42
CA GLY A 158 11.06 19.65 40.08
C GLY A 158 9.96 18.97 40.92
N MET A 159 9.58 19.58 42.05
CA MET A 159 8.55 19.04 42.97
C MET A 159 7.15 18.87 42.34
N SER A 160 6.88 19.53 41.20
CA SER A 160 5.61 19.45 40.46
C SER A 160 5.64 18.53 39.22
N GLN A 161 6.78 17.89 38.93
CA GLN A 161 7.00 17.16 37.67
C GLN A 161 6.08 15.94 37.53
N ALA A 162 5.91 15.15 38.59
CA ALA A 162 5.04 13.96 38.58
C ALA A 162 3.56 14.31 38.38
N ARG A 163 3.10 15.44 38.94
CA ARG A 163 1.73 15.95 38.76
C ARG A 163 1.52 16.40 37.31
N TYR A 164 2.47 17.13 36.75
CA TYR A 164 2.42 17.58 35.37
C TYR A 164 2.43 16.40 34.38
N GLN A 165 3.30 15.40 34.59
CA GLN A 165 3.32 14.17 33.79
C GLN A 165 1.98 13.44 33.81
N ARG A 166 1.34 13.30 34.98
CA ARG A 166 -0.01 12.70 35.07
C ARG A 166 -1.05 13.52 34.31
N SER A 167 -1.03 14.84 34.42
CA SER A 167 -1.93 15.72 33.66
C SER A 167 -1.78 15.53 32.15
N LEU A 168 -0.53 15.46 31.65
CA LEU A 168 -0.25 15.19 30.24
C LEU A 168 -0.76 13.82 29.78
N GLN A 169 -0.59 12.78 30.60
CA GLN A 169 -1.07 11.43 30.29
C GLN A 169 -2.60 11.41 30.15
N THR A 170 -3.31 12.07 31.07
CA THR A 170 -4.77 12.21 31.01
C THR A 170 -5.20 12.97 29.75
N LEU A 171 -4.49 14.03 29.39
CA LEU A 171 -4.77 14.82 28.18
C LEU A 171 -4.61 13.97 26.91
N ILE A 172 -3.54 13.19 26.80
CA ILE A 172 -3.30 12.28 25.67
C ILE A 172 -4.38 11.21 25.61
N LEU A 173 -4.73 10.60 26.74
CA LEU A 173 -5.75 9.56 26.78
C LEU A 173 -7.11 10.10 26.37
N ARG A 174 -7.48 11.30 26.84
CA ARG A 174 -8.72 11.98 26.45
C ARG A 174 -8.76 12.26 24.95
N ALA A 175 -7.69 12.84 24.41
CA ALA A 175 -7.61 13.12 22.97
C ALA A 175 -7.64 11.83 22.13
N THR A 176 -6.98 10.76 22.60
CA THR A 176 -7.00 9.45 21.95
C THR A 176 -8.43 8.91 21.88
N ARG A 177 -9.16 8.90 23.01
CA ARG A 177 -10.55 8.41 23.06
C ARG A 177 -11.50 9.25 22.22
N GLU A 178 -11.31 10.56 22.17
CA GLU A 178 -12.10 11.46 21.32
C GLU A 178 -11.89 11.13 19.83
N ILE A 179 -10.64 10.94 19.40
CA ILE A 179 -10.31 10.54 18.03
C ILE A 179 -10.92 9.17 17.73
N GLU A 180 -10.75 8.20 18.63
CA GLU A 180 -11.27 6.85 18.49
C GLU A 180 -12.79 6.85 18.28
N SER A 181 -13.52 7.59 19.12
CA SER A 181 -14.98 7.74 19.02
C SER A 181 -15.40 8.33 17.67
N ARG A 182 -14.70 9.36 17.18
CA ARG A 182 -15.00 9.96 15.87
C ARG A 182 -14.74 9.03 14.70
N LEU A 183 -13.66 8.24 14.77
CA LEU A 183 -13.35 7.25 13.73
C LEU A 183 -14.42 6.15 13.70
N ARG A 184 -14.77 5.59 14.87
CA ARG A 184 -15.85 4.58 14.98
C ARG A 184 -17.19 5.11 14.50
N ALA A 185 -17.58 6.31 14.90
CA ALA A 185 -18.85 6.93 14.49
C ALA A 185 -18.95 7.15 12.97
N LYS A 186 -17.82 7.23 12.27
CA LYS A 186 -17.74 7.34 10.80
C LYS A 186 -17.43 6.02 10.11
N GLY A 187 -17.34 4.90 10.84
CA GLY A 187 -17.10 3.57 10.29
C GLY A 187 -15.70 3.37 9.71
N PHE A 188 -14.70 4.14 10.16
CA PHE A 188 -13.33 3.91 9.72
C PHE A 188 -12.71 2.73 10.47
N ASP A 189 -12.11 1.79 9.73
CA ASP A 189 -11.24 0.77 10.30
C ASP A 189 -9.87 1.37 10.67
N TYR A 190 -9.35 0.99 11.82
CA TYR A 190 -8.06 1.44 12.31
C TYR A 190 -7.39 0.44 13.27
N ASP A 191 -6.07 0.55 13.35
CA ASP A 191 -5.27 -0.01 14.44
C ASP A 191 -4.83 1.09 15.39
N LEU A 192 -4.89 0.84 16.70
CA LEU A 192 -4.47 1.77 17.75
C LEU A 192 -3.32 1.19 18.55
N VAL A 193 -2.17 1.86 18.50
CA VAL A 193 -0.98 1.49 19.25
C VAL A 193 -0.70 2.54 20.32
N TYR A 194 -0.62 2.12 21.58
CA TYR A 194 -0.20 2.98 22.69
C TYR A 194 1.31 2.94 22.85
N ARG A 195 1.95 4.11 22.89
CA ARG A 195 3.37 4.22 23.27
C ARG A 195 3.47 4.48 24.76
N ARG A 196 4.00 3.52 25.50
CA ARG A 196 4.23 3.60 26.94
C ARG A 196 5.73 3.53 27.23
N THR A 197 6.18 4.30 28.20
CA THR A 197 7.52 4.19 28.79
C THR A 197 7.41 3.79 30.26
N VAL A 198 8.55 3.61 30.94
CA VAL A 198 8.60 3.35 32.40
C VAL A 198 7.82 4.42 33.18
N HIS A 199 7.72 5.63 32.64
CA HIS A 199 7.03 6.76 33.25
C HIS A 199 5.55 6.89 32.84
N GLY A 200 4.98 5.91 32.13
CA GLY A 200 3.57 5.87 31.74
C GLY A 200 3.31 6.22 30.26
N LEU A 201 2.11 6.71 29.95
CA LEU A 201 1.68 6.94 28.56
C LEU A 201 2.43 8.13 27.92
N GLU A 202 3.08 7.91 26.79
CA GLU A 202 3.81 8.93 26.02
C GLU A 202 3.01 9.46 24.83
N GLY A 203 2.18 8.60 24.25
CA GLY A 203 1.37 8.93 23.10
C GLY A 203 0.57 7.75 22.60
N SER A 204 -0.21 7.98 21.56
CA SER A 204 -0.93 6.94 20.84
C SER A 204 -0.79 7.18 19.34
N THR A 205 -0.90 6.12 18.56
CA THR A 205 -0.85 6.19 17.10
C THR A 205 -1.99 5.37 16.53
N PHE A 206 -2.84 6.01 15.74
CA PHE A 206 -3.79 5.33 14.89
C PHE A 206 -3.17 5.10 13.52
N ILE A 207 -3.33 3.90 12.98
CA ILE A 207 -3.16 3.60 11.55
C ILE A 207 -4.57 3.40 11.02
N VAL A 208 -5.10 4.39 10.31
CA VAL A 208 -6.45 4.37 9.77
C VAL A 208 -6.40 3.90 8.32
N TYR A 209 -7.21 2.90 7.96
CA TYR A 209 -7.27 2.31 6.61
C TYR A 209 -8.11 3.18 5.66
N ALA A 210 -7.70 4.45 5.55
CA ALA A 210 -8.28 5.41 4.63
C ALA A 210 -7.24 6.46 4.24
N SER A 211 -7.36 6.97 3.01
CA SER A 211 -6.58 8.11 2.56
C SER A 211 -6.85 9.37 3.38
N ARG A 212 -5.87 10.29 3.37
CA ARG A 212 -5.94 11.53 4.16
C ARG A 212 -7.17 12.38 3.84
N ASP A 213 -7.64 12.33 2.60
CA ASP A 213 -8.74 13.16 2.10
C ASP A 213 -10.10 12.66 2.59
N LYS A 214 -10.27 11.34 2.75
CA LYS A 214 -11.46 10.75 3.40
C LYS A 214 -11.57 11.13 4.87
N LEU A 215 -10.45 11.41 5.53
CA LEU A 215 -10.40 11.86 6.94
C LEU A 215 -10.57 13.37 7.12
N HIS A 216 -10.82 14.13 6.05
CA HIS A 216 -11.06 15.56 6.16
C HIS A 216 -12.31 15.85 7.00
N GLY A 217 -12.20 16.75 7.97
CA GLY A 217 -13.30 17.09 8.88
C GLY A 217 -13.55 16.10 10.03
N VAL A 218 -13.02 14.88 9.96
CA VAL A 218 -13.18 13.85 11.01
C VAL A 218 -12.21 14.10 12.16
N VAL A 219 -10.93 14.27 11.85
CA VAL A 219 -9.88 14.58 12.82
C VAL A 219 -9.11 15.80 12.33
N ARG A 220 -8.92 16.78 13.20
CA ARG A 220 -8.16 18.00 12.91
C ARG A 220 -6.77 17.90 13.52
N PRO A 221 -5.72 18.34 12.80
CA PRO A 221 -4.41 18.48 13.41
C PRO A 221 -4.48 19.53 14.52
N ALA A 222 -3.72 19.31 15.59
CA ALA A 222 -3.65 20.23 16.72
C ALA A 222 -2.19 20.40 17.14
N LYS A 223 -1.77 21.65 17.36
CA LYS A 223 -0.45 21.97 17.87
C LYS A 223 -0.63 22.91 19.06
N GLY A 224 -0.97 22.32 20.21
CA GLY A 224 -1.07 23.02 21.47
C GLY A 224 0.27 23.04 22.21
N HIS A 225 0.29 23.74 23.33
CA HIS A 225 1.44 23.80 24.24
C HIS A 225 1.80 22.41 24.79
N ASP A 226 0.78 21.65 25.22
CA ASP A 226 0.94 20.37 25.92
C ASP A 226 0.63 19.14 25.04
N LEU A 227 -0.12 19.33 23.95
CA LEU A 227 -0.60 18.25 23.08
C LEU A 227 -0.29 18.55 21.61
N ARG A 228 0.16 17.52 20.89
CA ARG A 228 0.32 17.56 19.44
C ARG A 228 -0.44 16.39 18.81
N ILE A 229 -1.27 16.71 17.83
CA ILE A 229 -1.99 15.76 16.99
C ILE A 229 -1.51 15.97 15.56
N THR A 230 -0.84 14.97 15.01
CA THR A 230 -0.28 14.99 13.66
C THR A 230 -1.03 13.99 12.79
N ILE A 231 -1.42 14.39 11.58
CA ILE A 231 -2.11 13.53 10.63
C ILE A 231 -1.28 13.49 9.35
N THR A 232 -0.71 12.33 9.05
CA THR A 232 0.22 12.13 7.93
C THR A 232 -0.21 10.92 7.10
N PRO A 233 -0.29 11.01 5.77
CA PRO A 233 -0.45 9.82 4.94
C PRO A 233 0.74 8.88 5.15
N VAL A 234 0.50 7.58 5.07
CA VAL A 234 1.58 6.58 5.11
C VAL A 234 2.19 6.47 3.72
N PHE A 235 3.52 6.47 3.65
CA PHE A 235 4.25 6.31 2.39
C PHE A 235 4.47 4.84 2.08
N LYS A 236 4.36 4.52 0.80
CA LYS A 236 4.88 3.25 0.30
C LYS A 236 6.39 3.21 0.44
N ARG A 237 6.93 2.03 0.72
CA ARG A 237 8.39 1.80 0.75
C ARG A 237 9.01 1.94 -0.64
N GLU A 238 8.23 1.56 -1.65
CA GLU A 238 8.60 1.58 -3.06
C GLU A 238 7.51 2.27 -3.87
N ILE A 239 7.90 2.85 -5.01
CA ILE A 239 6.94 3.50 -5.90
C ILE A 239 6.15 2.41 -6.62
N GLU A 240 4.83 2.42 -6.49
CA GLU A 240 3.95 1.48 -7.18
C GLU A 240 3.44 2.12 -8.47
N PHE A 241 3.44 1.35 -9.57
CA PHE A 241 2.94 1.78 -10.87
C PHE A 241 1.64 1.03 -11.17
N LYS A 242 0.51 1.73 -11.15
CA LYS A 242 -0.82 1.15 -11.43
C LYS A 242 -1.26 1.49 -12.85
N PRO A 243 -1.58 0.52 -13.72
CA PRO A 243 -2.07 0.81 -15.07
C PRO A 243 -3.28 1.76 -15.06
N LEU A 244 -3.31 2.72 -15.99
CA LEU A 244 -4.46 3.63 -16.17
C LEU A 244 -5.65 2.94 -16.83
N SER A 245 -5.39 2.15 -17.87
CA SER A 245 -6.41 1.35 -18.55
C SER A 245 -6.90 0.26 -17.60
N SER A 246 -8.21 0.22 -17.38
CA SER A 246 -8.87 -0.77 -16.52
C SER A 246 -8.85 -2.19 -17.07
N ILE A 247 -8.02 -2.50 -18.07
CA ILE A 247 -7.73 -3.89 -18.45
C ILE A 247 -7.04 -4.47 -17.22
N PRO A 248 -7.75 -5.24 -16.38
CA PRO A 248 -7.11 -5.88 -15.26
C PRO A 248 -6.00 -6.74 -15.89
N PRO A 249 -4.79 -6.83 -15.31
CA PRO A 249 -3.89 -7.90 -15.71
C PRO A 249 -4.74 -9.17 -15.75
N ALA A 250 -4.80 -9.82 -16.92
CA ALA A 250 -5.75 -10.89 -17.24
C ALA A 250 -6.01 -11.70 -15.99
N LYS A 251 -7.26 -11.69 -15.46
CA LYS A 251 -7.65 -12.19 -14.13
C LYS A 251 -6.63 -13.25 -13.72
N LYS A 252 -5.62 -12.88 -12.91
CA LYS A 252 -4.71 -13.88 -12.36
C LYS A 252 -5.65 -14.90 -11.74
N HIS A 253 -5.51 -16.18 -12.09
CA HIS A 253 -6.28 -17.24 -11.46
C HIS A 253 -6.34 -16.93 -9.97
N LEU A 254 -7.56 -16.91 -9.40
CA LEU A 254 -7.77 -16.58 -8.00
C LEU A 254 -7.10 -17.70 -7.20
N HIS A 255 -5.84 -17.50 -6.83
CA HIS A 255 -5.14 -18.41 -5.94
C HIS A 255 -5.62 -18.10 -4.54
N TYR A 256 -6.29 -19.05 -3.90
CA TYR A 256 -6.73 -18.91 -2.52
C TYR A 256 -5.64 -19.39 -1.56
N LEU A 257 -5.54 -18.72 -0.43
CA LEU A 257 -4.47 -18.92 0.54
C LEU A 257 -5.01 -19.31 1.90
N ILE A 258 -4.32 -20.25 2.54
CA ILE A 258 -4.41 -20.53 3.97
C ILE A 258 -3.20 -19.87 4.62
N VAL A 259 -3.45 -18.84 5.42
CA VAL A 259 -2.41 -17.93 5.91
C VAL A 259 -2.18 -18.18 7.40
N GLY A 260 -0.96 -18.45 7.82
CA GLY A 260 -0.57 -18.49 9.22
C GLY A 260 0.10 -17.19 9.65
N VAL A 261 -0.28 -16.67 10.81
CA VAL A 261 0.25 -15.41 11.35
C VAL A 261 0.73 -15.63 12.79
N ASP A 262 2.01 -15.34 13.04
CA ASP A 262 2.59 -15.24 14.39
C ASP A 262 2.72 -13.76 14.77
N PRO A 263 1.80 -13.19 15.58
CA PRO A 263 1.81 -11.78 15.91
C PRO A 263 2.80 -11.45 17.05
N GLY A 264 3.52 -10.35 16.89
CA GLY A 264 4.49 -9.89 17.88
C GLY A 264 5.21 -8.63 17.41
N MET A 265 6.28 -8.23 18.11
CA MET A 265 7.15 -7.15 17.63
C MET A 265 7.76 -7.49 16.26
N VAL A 266 8.15 -8.75 16.10
CA VAL A 266 8.39 -9.42 14.81
C VAL A 266 7.13 -10.21 14.52
N THR A 267 6.58 -10.05 13.34
CA THR A 267 5.42 -10.83 12.89
C THR A 267 5.91 -11.86 11.88
N GLY A 268 5.62 -13.14 12.13
CA GLY A 268 5.80 -14.22 11.17
C GLY A 268 4.57 -14.33 10.26
N LEU A 269 4.80 -14.63 8.98
CA LEU A 269 3.76 -14.79 7.98
C LEU A 269 4.09 -15.98 7.07
N ALA A 270 3.16 -16.93 6.98
CA ALA A 270 3.22 -18.07 6.06
C ALA A 270 1.93 -18.14 5.24
N ALA A 271 2.01 -18.52 3.97
CA ALA A 271 0.83 -18.76 3.15
C ALA A 271 0.97 -20.06 2.36
N LEU A 272 -0.03 -20.94 2.48
CA LEU A 272 -0.17 -22.17 1.72
C LEU A 272 -1.27 -22.00 0.65
N ASP A 273 -1.12 -22.66 -0.50
CA ASP A 273 -2.23 -22.82 -1.44
C ASP A 273 -3.24 -23.87 -0.94
N LEU A 274 -4.36 -24.04 -1.64
CA LEU A 274 -5.38 -25.04 -1.29
C LEU A 274 -4.95 -26.51 -1.51
N ASN A 275 -3.74 -26.73 -2.03
CA ASN A 275 -3.12 -28.04 -2.16
C ASN A 275 -2.03 -28.26 -1.08
N GLY A 276 -1.88 -27.31 -0.15
CA GLY A 276 -0.94 -27.39 0.96
C GLY A 276 0.50 -26.99 0.59
N ARG A 277 0.76 -26.46 -0.60
CA ARG A 277 2.11 -26.02 -1.01
C ARG A 277 2.41 -24.64 -0.46
N LEU A 278 3.65 -24.44 0.00
CA LEU A 278 4.11 -23.15 0.49
C LEU A 278 4.29 -22.14 -0.65
N VAL A 279 3.61 -21.00 -0.54
CA VAL A 279 3.66 -19.90 -1.53
C VAL A 279 4.45 -18.71 -1.00
N LEU A 280 4.44 -18.51 0.32
CA LEU A 280 5.13 -17.41 0.99
C LEU A 280 5.55 -17.83 2.40
N LEU A 281 6.78 -17.49 2.78
CA LEU A 281 7.26 -17.54 4.16
C LEU A 281 8.16 -16.33 4.42
N THR A 282 7.83 -15.53 5.42
CA THR A 282 8.61 -14.34 5.76
C THR A 282 8.34 -13.89 7.19
N SER A 283 9.24 -13.07 7.74
CA SER A 283 9.06 -12.42 9.04
C SER A 283 9.51 -10.96 8.96
N GLY A 284 8.97 -10.10 9.83
CA GLY A 284 9.36 -8.70 9.82
C GLY A 284 8.92 -7.93 11.05
N ARG A 285 9.74 -6.94 11.44
CA ARG A 285 9.38 -6.01 12.52
C ARG A 285 8.32 -5.01 12.07
N GLY A 286 7.27 -4.85 12.88
CA GLY A 286 6.23 -3.85 12.68
C GLY A 286 5.43 -4.02 11.38
N LEU A 287 5.09 -5.26 11.01
CA LEU A 287 4.17 -5.52 9.91
C LEU A 287 2.75 -5.09 10.30
N SER A 288 2.25 -4.01 9.68
CA SER A 288 0.85 -3.60 9.84
C SER A 288 -0.10 -4.53 9.06
N ARG A 289 -1.39 -4.58 9.43
CA ARG A 289 -2.38 -5.39 8.68
C ARG A 289 -2.40 -5.07 7.19
N GLY A 290 -2.39 -3.79 6.83
CA GLY A 290 -2.41 -3.37 5.44
C GLY A 290 -1.14 -3.78 4.68
N ARG A 291 0.02 -3.85 5.36
CA ARG A 291 1.24 -4.39 4.75
C ARG A 291 1.15 -5.90 4.54
N ILE A 292 0.67 -6.64 5.54
CA ILE A 292 0.44 -8.09 5.43
C ILE A 292 -0.50 -8.37 4.26
N SER A 293 -1.63 -7.67 4.20
CA SER A 293 -2.63 -7.77 3.13
C SER A 293 -2.04 -7.55 1.73
N ARG A 294 -1.13 -6.57 1.58
CA ARG A 294 -0.44 -6.30 0.31
C ARG A 294 0.53 -7.41 -0.08
N ILE A 295 1.29 -7.94 0.87
CA ILE A 295 2.18 -9.08 0.61
C ILE A 295 1.34 -10.28 0.14
N LEU A 296 0.24 -10.58 0.85
CA LEU A 296 -0.67 -11.67 0.49
C LEU A 296 -1.26 -11.47 -0.92
N ALA A 297 -1.71 -10.26 -1.25
CA ALA A 297 -2.31 -9.94 -2.55
C ALA A 297 -1.36 -10.16 -3.75
N GLU A 298 -0.04 -10.20 -3.55
CA GLU A 298 0.90 -10.57 -4.62
C GLU A 298 0.88 -12.08 -4.94
N HIS A 299 0.46 -12.89 -3.97
CA HIS A 299 0.49 -14.36 -4.00
C HIS A 299 -0.91 -14.96 -4.14
N GLY A 300 -1.97 -14.29 -3.65
CA GLY A 300 -3.34 -14.80 -3.69
C GLY A 300 -4.30 -14.10 -2.71
N TYR A 301 -5.48 -14.68 -2.56
CA TYR A 301 -6.56 -14.21 -1.70
C TYR A 301 -6.65 -15.06 -0.42
N PRO A 302 -6.48 -14.49 0.77
CA PRO A 302 -6.64 -15.22 2.03
C PRO A 302 -8.08 -15.72 2.19
N LEU A 303 -8.25 -17.04 2.31
CA LEU A 303 -9.53 -17.68 2.63
C LEU A 303 -9.59 -18.07 4.12
N VAL A 304 -8.44 -18.45 4.67
CA VAL A 304 -8.27 -18.79 6.08
C VAL A 304 -7.11 -17.98 6.65
N VAL A 305 -7.32 -17.38 7.82
CA VAL A 305 -6.26 -16.73 8.61
C VAL A 305 -6.13 -17.47 9.94
N ALA A 306 -4.98 -18.09 10.16
CA ALA A 306 -4.71 -19.00 11.25
C ALA A 306 -3.73 -18.39 12.26
N SER A 307 -3.94 -18.73 13.52
CA SER A 307 -2.99 -18.51 14.61
C SER A 307 -2.82 -19.82 15.39
N ASP A 308 -1.66 -19.99 16.00
CA ASP A 308 -1.30 -21.10 16.87
C ASP A 308 -1.80 -20.95 18.32
N VAL A 309 -2.44 -19.82 18.64
CA VAL A 309 -3.00 -19.55 19.98
C VAL A 309 -4.52 -19.35 19.95
N HIS A 310 -5.17 -19.68 21.07
CA HIS A 310 -6.59 -19.44 21.30
C HIS A 310 -6.80 -18.68 22.62
N PRO A 311 -7.65 -17.62 22.66
CA PRO A 311 -8.37 -16.99 21.54
C PRO A 311 -7.44 -16.34 20.51
N PRO A 312 -7.90 -16.06 19.28
CA PRO A 312 -7.06 -15.49 18.24
C PRO A 312 -6.54 -14.10 18.66
N PRO A 313 -5.27 -13.78 18.41
CA PRO A 313 -4.74 -12.43 18.64
C PRO A 313 -5.48 -11.38 17.81
N GLU A 314 -5.50 -10.13 18.28
CA GLU A 314 -6.24 -9.03 17.63
C GLU A 314 -5.83 -8.84 16.15
N LEU A 315 -4.53 -8.98 15.84
CA LEU A 315 -4.03 -8.89 14.47
C LEU A 315 -4.67 -9.94 13.55
N VAL A 316 -4.75 -11.19 14.01
CA VAL A 316 -5.29 -12.33 13.27
C VAL A 316 -6.79 -12.17 13.07
N ALA A 317 -7.53 -11.83 14.14
CA ALA A 317 -8.97 -11.61 14.06
C ALA A 317 -9.33 -10.47 13.09
N LYS A 318 -8.60 -9.36 13.14
CA LYS A 318 -8.79 -8.22 12.24
C LYS A 318 -8.35 -8.51 10.81
N LEU A 319 -7.31 -9.31 10.58
CA LEU A 319 -6.94 -9.77 9.23
C LEU A 319 -8.02 -10.67 8.63
N GLY A 320 -8.58 -11.59 9.43
CA GLY A 320 -9.73 -12.39 9.04
C GLY A 320 -10.91 -11.51 8.58
N SER A 321 -11.32 -10.57 9.43
CA SER A 321 -12.40 -9.63 9.08
C SER A 321 -12.08 -8.75 7.86
N MET A 322 -10.83 -8.32 7.68
CA MET A 322 -10.41 -7.48 6.56
C MET A 322 -10.48 -8.22 5.22
N HIS A 323 -10.22 -9.52 5.22
CA HIS A 323 -10.21 -10.38 4.04
C HIS A 323 -11.48 -11.20 3.85
N ASP A 324 -12.47 -11.06 4.74
CA ASP A 324 -13.64 -11.93 4.83
C ASP A 324 -13.25 -13.42 4.91
N ALA A 325 -12.17 -13.67 5.65
CA ALA A 325 -11.54 -14.98 5.78
C ALA A 325 -11.91 -15.65 7.10
N VAL A 326 -12.01 -16.97 7.08
CA VAL A 326 -12.26 -17.79 8.27
C VAL A 326 -11.06 -17.69 9.22
N VAL A 327 -11.31 -17.31 10.47
CA VAL A 327 -10.26 -17.29 11.50
C VAL A 327 -10.12 -18.67 12.12
N TYR A 328 -8.96 -19.30 11.95
CA TYR A 328 -8.64 -20.60 12.52
C TYR A 328 -7.75 -20.46 13.77
N THR A 329 -8.11 -21.15 14.84
CA THR A 329 -7.24 -21.36 16.01
C THR A 329 -7.32 -22.82 16.44
N PRO A 330 -6.22 -23.44 16.91
CA PRO A 330 -6.25 -24.82 17.35
C PRO A 330 -7.10 -24.95 18.63
N GLY A 331 -7.75 -26.12 18.81
CA GLY A 331 -8.55 -26.41 20.01
C GLY A 331 -7.73 -26.52 21.30
N ARG A 332 -6.40 -26.65 21.20
CA ARG A 332 -5.44 -26.56 22.30
C ARG A 332 -4.19 -25.82 21.85
N LEU A 333 -3.48 -25.20 22.79
CA LEU A 333 -2.19 -24.58 22.50
C LEU A 333 -1.20 -25.63 22.00
N LEU A 334 -0.47 -25.27 20.94
CA LEU A 334 0.62 -26.08 20.39
C LEU A 334 1.90 -25.80 21.18
N THR A 335 2.55 -26.85 21.65
CA THR A 335 3.87 -26.73 22.28
C THR A 335 4.94 -26.41 21.24
N THR A 336 6.08 -25.86 21.68
CA THR A 336 7.21 -25.57 20.79
C THR A 336 7.70 -26.81 20.05
N SER A 337 7.71 -27.97 20.73
CA SER A 337 8.12 -29.25 20.14
C SER A 337 7.17 -29.68 19.03
N GLU A 338 5.86 -29.57 19.24
CA GLU A 338 4.86 -29.91 18.21
C GLU A 338 4.96 -29.02 16.99
N LYS A 339 5.22 -27.71 17.18
CA LYS A 339 5.44 -26.79 16.06
C LYS A 339 6.69 -27.18 15.26
N GLN A 340 7.78 -27.54 15.96
CA GLN A 340 9.02 -27.98 15.32
C GLN A 340 8.82 -29.26 14.52
N GLU A 341 8.14 -30.25 15.08
CA GLU A 341 7.85 -31.52 14.41
C GLU A 341 6.97 -31.32 13.16
N LEU A 342 5.87 -30.54 13.27
CA LEU A 342 5.00 -30.22 12.14
C LEU A 342 5.74 -29.55 10.99
N VAL A 343 6.59 -28.57 11.31
CA VAL A 343 7.37 -27.84 10.30
C VAL A 343 8.46 -28.73 9.71
N HIS A 344 9.09 -29.57 10.53
CA HIS A 344 10.11 -30.51 10.06
C HIS A 344 9.53 -31.51 9.05
N GLU A 345 8.43 -32.18 9.40
CA GLU A 345 7.74 -33.10 8.47
C GLU A 345 7.31 -32.40 7.18
N PHE A 346 6.91 -31.13 7.27
CA PHE A 346 6.52 -30.35 6.10
C PHE A 346 7.71 -30.08 5.18
N CYS A 347 8.86 -29.68 5.75
CA CYS A 347 10.09 -29.44 5.00
C CYS A 347 10.67 -30.73 4.38
N GLU A 348 10.50 -31.89 5.02
CA GLU A 348 10.91 -33.17 4.41
C GLU A 348 10.07 -33.52 3.18
N LYS A 349 8.78 -33.17 3.20
CA LYS A 349 7.85 -33.44 2.09
C LYS A 349 7.92 -32.41 0.97
N HIS A 350 8.51 -31.24 1.21
CA HIS A 350 8.55 -30.13 0.26
C HIS A 350 9.98 -29.61 0.08
N GLU A 351 10.55 -29.87 -1.09
CA GLU A 351 11.89 -29.38 -1.43
C GLU A 351 11.94 -27.84 -1.45
N GLY A 352 13.07 -27.29 -0.98
CA GLY A 352 13.35 -25.85 -1.06
C GLY A 352 12.72 -24.98 0.03
N VAL A 353 12.03 -25.56 1.01
CA VAL A 353 11.50 -24.81 2.16
C VAL A 353 12.60 -24.55 3.19
N GLN A 354 12.97 -23.28 3.39
CA GLN A 354 13.92 -22.86 4.42
C GLN A 354 13.24 -21.96 5.45
N VAL A 355 13.37 -22.32 6.72
CA VAL A 355 12.81 -21.56 7.85
C VAL A 355 13.96 -20.84 8.55
N GLU A 356 13.93 -19.51 8.50
CA GLU A 356 15.06 -18.69 8.97
C GLU A 356 14.99 -18.38 10.47
N ASP A 357 13.80 -18.31 11.05
CA ASP A 357 13.61 -17.93 12.45
C ASP A 357 12.37 -18.59 13.10
N SER A 358 12.25 -18.40 14.42
CA SER A 358 11.14 -18.95 15.20
C SER A 358 9.77 -18.37 14.83
N HIS A 359 9.71 -17.14 14.30
CA HIS A 359 8.46 -16.50 13.91
C HIS A 359 7.93 -17.09 12.61
N GLN A 360 8.81 -17.34 11.64
CA GLN A 360 8.48 -18.09 10.43
C GLN A 360 8.03 -19.50 10.76
N ARG A 361 8.72 -20.20 11.68
CA ARG A 361 8.32 -21.54 12.15
C ARG A 361 6.90 -21.52 12.74
N ASP A 362 6.62 -20.60 13.65
CA ASP A 362 5.34 -20.57 14.38
C ASP A 362 4.18 -20.19 13.43
N ALA A 363 4.42 -19.24 12.51
CA ALA A 363 3.47 -18.90 11.46
C ALA A 363 3.21 -20.08 10.50
N LEU A 364 4.25 -20.79 10.08
CA LEU A 364 4.12 -21.96 9.21
C LEU A 364 3.38 -23.11 9.91
N ALA A 365 3.69 -23.38 11.18
CA ALA A 365 2.99 -24.36 11.98
C ALA A 365 1.48 -24.06 12.08
N ALA A 366 1.11 -22.79 12.28
CA ALA A 366 -0.29 -22.35 12.28
C ALA A 366 -0.98 -22.62 10.92
N ALA A 367 -0.30 -22.29 9.80
CA ALA A 367 -0.83 -22.52 8.46
C ALA A 367 -1.02 -24.01 8.15
N ILE A 368 -0.03 -24.86 8.49
CA ILE A 368 -0.10 -26.32 8.31
C ILE A 368 -1.25 -26.90 9.13
N LYS A 369 -1.39 -26.48 10.39
CA LYS A 369 -2.45 -26.98 11.27
C LYS A 369 -3.83 -26.62 10.73
N ALA A 370 -3.99 -25.39 10.23
CA ALA A 370 -5.21 -24.97 9.57
C ALA A 370 -5.48 -25.81 8.32
N TYR A 371 -4.51 -25.95 7.41
CA TYR A 371 -4.65 -26.78 6.21
C TYR A 371 -5.09 -28.21 6.55
N ASN A 372 -4.43 -28.86 7.51
CA ASN A 372 -4.77 -30.22 7.94
C ASN A 372 -6.21 -30.34 8.48
N SER A 373 -6.77 -29.27 9.06
CA SER A 373 -8.16 -29.25 9.53
C SER A 373 -9.19 -29.16 8.40
N PHE A 374 -8.81 -28.57 7.25
CA PHE A 374 -9.67 -28.43 6.08
C PHE A 374 -9.39 -29.50 5.00
N LYS A 375 -8.24 -30.17 5.06
CA LYS A 375 -7.74 -31.12 4.06
C LYS A 375 -8.80 -32.13 3.60
N SER A 376 -9.49 -32.79 4.54
CA SER A 376 -10.50 -33.80 4.20
C SER A 376 -11.65 -33.23 3.38
N LYS A 377 -12.13 -32.02 3.70
CA LYS A 377 -13.19 -31.35 2.94
C LYS A 377 -12.71 -30.95 1.54
N LEU A 378 -11.50 -30.41 1.46
CA LEU A 378 -10.89 -29.99 0.19
C LEU A 378 -10.69 -31.18 -0.76
N GLU A 379 -10.23 -32.32 -0.24
CA GLU A 379 -10.03 -33.57 -0.99
C GLU A 379 -11.38 -34.19 -1.43
N GLN A 380 -12.40 -34.19 -0.56
CA GLN A 380 -13.75 -34.66 -0.91
C GLN A 380 -14.36 -33.82 -2.04
N CYS A 381 -14.21 -32.50 -1.96
CA CYS A 381 -14.69 -31.60 -3.00
C CYS A 381 -13.99 -31.86 -4.33
N GLU A 382 -12.67 -32.04 -4.31
CA GLU A 382 -11.89 -32.35 -5.50
C GLU A 382 -12.29 -33.70 -6.14
N ALA A 383 -12.51 -34.73 -5.32
CA ALA A 383 -12.99 -36.03 -5.79
C ALA A 383 -14.36 -35.90 -6.47
N HIS A 384 -15.30 -35.19 -5.85
CA HIS A 384 -16.65 -35.01 -6.38
C HIS A 384 -16.67 -34.23 -7.71
N VAL A 385 -15.82 -33.21 -7.87
CA VAL A 385 -15.69 -32.47 -9.14
C VAL A 385 -15.09 -33.34 -10.24
N ARG A 386 -14.11 -34.19 -9.91
CA ARG A 386 -13.53 -35.14 -10.87
C ARG A 386 -14.56 -36.19 -11.31
N GLU A 387 -15.36 -36.70 -10.39
CA GLU A 387 -16.42 -37.69 -10.68
C GLU A 387 -17.53 -37.14 -11.59
N THR A 388 -17.90 -35.87 -11.41
CA THR A 388 -18.93 -35.22 -12.23
C THR A 388 -18.47 -34.89 -13.66
N GLY A 389 -17.16 -35.01 -13.96
CA GLY A 389 -16.61 -34.77 -15.30
C GLY A 389 -16.66 -33.31 -15.77
N LEU A 390 -17.03 -32.38 -14.88
CA LEU A 390 -17.15 -30.96 -15.18
C LEU A 390 -15.77 -30.30 -15.16
N LYS A 391 -15.40 -29.60 -16.24
CA LYS A 391 -14.17 -28.80 -16.31
C LYS A 391 -14.37 -27.45 -15.62
N LEU A 392 -14.55 -27.48 -14.30
CA LEU A 392 -14.66 -26.28 -13.48
C LEU A 392 -13.33 -25.95 -12.79
N PRO A 393 -13.05 -24.68 -12.49
CA PRO A 393 -11.85 -24.29 -11.73
C PRO A 393 -11.94 -24.83 -10.30
N LEU A 394 -11.11 -25.84 -9.99
CA LEU A 394 -11.10 -26.54 -8.69
C LEU A 394 -10.89 -25.60 -7.50
N ASP A 395 -10.00 -24.62 -7.64
CA ASP A 395 -9.69 -23.66 -6.57
C ASP A 395 -10.91 -22.80 -6.20
N GLU A 396 -11.73 -22.40 -7.17
CA GLU A 396 -12.96 -21.63 -6.91
C GLU A 396 -14.01 -22.48 -6.19
N ILE A 397 -14.12 -23.76 -6.53
CA ILE A 397 -15.05 -24.67 -5.84
C ILE A 397 -14.59 -24.94 -4.42
N LYS A 398 -13.30 -25.25 -4.24
CA LYS A 398 -12.71 -25.48 -2.92
C LYS A 398 -12.87 -24.27 -2.00
N ALA A 399 -12.88 -23.05 -2.54
CA ALA A 399 -13.08 -21.83 -1.76
C ALA A 399 -14.51 -21.61 -1.23
N LEU A 400 -15.51 -22.33 -1.77
CA LEU A 400 -16.91 -22.19 -1.37
C LEU A 400 -17.32 -23.14 -0.21
N VAL A 401 -16.43 -24.02 0.24
CA VAL A 401 -16.69 -25.12 1.19
C VAL A 401 -15.79 -24.99 2.41
#